data_AF-A0A7Y8LH67-F1
#
_entry.id   AF-A0A7Y8LH67-F1
#
_cell.length_a   1.000
_cell.length_b   1.000
_cell.length_c   1.000
_cell.angle_alpha   90.00
_cell.angle_beta   90.00
_cell.angle_gamma   90.00
#
_symmetry.space_group_name_H-M   'P 1'
#
loop_
_entity.id
_entity.type
_entity.pdbx_description
1 polymer ?
#
loop_
_entity_poly.entity_id
_entity_poly.type
_entity_poly.pdbx_seq_one_letter_code
_entity_poly.pdbx_strand_id
1 'polypeptide(L)'
;MSSPPVPPQAELLDRPFAFFPPIAGIEDNEWTLVEATWSDMLVKNVDGGFQVAIPRAFFGQVSETDKPVRIVGLTQELEYRMGAVWPVRRKVLEMKPSPLMRTAEESHSPAPHGLSAITGVTSDGTESKIGKLIGVTFVSLVVLVAAIWALIKFTPETKPTFVAKDQTYLELTREDDYGSVVRKLGQPSDDKWKSEAGELQYRALYFKDRGYAIILMGEKRDTARYIGAMGLGPDGKGWSPIHSIEFARGASTFSLLKSLQRF
;
A
#
# COMPACT_ATOMS: atom_id res chain seq x y z
N MET A 1 -15.54 9.86 -29.50
CA MET A 1 -14.66 9.30 -28.46
C MET A 1 -14.21 7.94 -28.97
N SER A 2 -12.92 7.79 -29.26
CA SER A 2 -12.36 6.60 -29.90
C SER A 2 -12.58 5.36 -29.04
N SER A 3 -13.13 4.31 -29.62
CA SER A 3 -13.20 2.97 -29.01
C SER A 3 -11.80 2.56 -28.52
N PRO A 4 -11.65 1.96 -27.34
CA PRO A 4 -10.41 1.27 -27.00
C PRO A 4 -10.12 0.21 -28.08
N PRO A 5 -8.84 0.00 -28.44
CA PRO A 5 -8.50 -0.96 -29.48
C PRO A 5 -8.97 -2.37 -29.08
N VAL A 6 -9.52 -3.05 -30.09
CA VAL A 6 -9.97 -4.46 -30.06
C VAL A 6 -8.88 -5.35 -29.44
N PRO A 7 -9.23 -6.35 -28.61
CA PRO A 7 -8.22 -7.12 -27.90
C PRO A 7 -7.33 -7.91 -28.88
N PRO A 8 -6.01 -8.01 -28.64
CA PRO A 8 -5.10 -8.91 -29.38
C PRO A 8 -5.39 -10.41 -29.19
N GLN A 9 -6.45 -10.76 -28.48
CA GLN A 9 -6.80 -12.12 -28.09
C GLN A 9 -7.17 -12.99 -29.29
N ALA A 10 -7.92 -12.43 -30.25
CA ALA A 10 -8.32 -13.15 -31.47
C ALA A 10 -7.11 -13.53 -32.34
N GLU A 11 -6.04 -12.75 -32.27
CA GLU A 11 -4.81 -12.95 -33.04
C GLU A 11 -3.85 -13.98 -32.38
N LEU A 12 -3.98 -14.18 -31.07
CA LEU A 12 -3.09 -15.02 -30.26
C LEU A 12 -3.70 -16.38 -29.90
N LEU A 13 -5.02 -16.54 -30.04
CA LEU A 13 -5.71 -17.82 -29.91
C LEU A 13 -5.15 -18.81 -30.95
N ASP A 14 -4.77 -20.00 -30.50
CA ASP A 14 -4.29 -21.15 -31.30
C ASP A 14 -2.93 -20.99 -32.02
N ARG A 15 -2.12 -19.98 -31.68
CA ARG A 15 -0.76 -19.84 -32.23
C ARG A 15 0.31 -19.53 -31.16
N PRO A 16 1.53 -20.08 -31.31
CA PRO A 16 2.66 -19.69 -30.47
C PRO A 16 3.10 -18.25 -30.74
N PHE A 17 3.60 -17.58 -29.70
CA PHE A 17 4.17 -16.24 -29.77
C PHE A 17 5.29 -16.08 -28.75
N ALA A 18 6.08 -15.01 -28.91
CA ALA A 18 7.16 -14.65 -27.99
C ALA A 18 6.93 -13.27 -27.38
N PHE A 19 7.36 -13.06 -26.13
CA PHE A 19 7.28 -11.75 -25.49
C PHE A 19 8.50 -10.88 -25.83
N PHE A 20 8.28 -9.58 -26.00
CA PHE A 20 9.37 -8.61 -26.10
C PHE A 20 9.14 -7.40 -25.18
N PRO A 21 10.00 -7.14 -24.18
CA PRO A 21 11.15 -7.95 -23.76
C PRO A 21 10.78 -9.37 -23.29
N PRO A 22 11.71 -10.35 -23.32
CA PRO A 22 11.47 -11.68 -22.74
C PRO A 22 11.25 -11.58 -21.22
N ILE A 23 10.49 -12.53 -20.67
CA ILE A 23 10.27 -12.61 -19.23
C ILE A 23 11.54 -13.16 -18.57
N ALA A 24 12.13 -12.39 -17.65
CA ALA A 24 13.35 -12.77 -16.95
C ALA A 24 13.12 -13.99 -16.04
N GLY A 25 14.11 -14.88 -15.95
CA GLY A 25 14.03 -16.12 -15.18
C GLY A 25 13.36 -17.29 -15.92
N ILE A 26 13.13 -17.14 -17.23
CA ILE A 26 12.60 -18.18 -18.12
C ILE A 26 13.53 -18.30 -19.33
N GLU A 27 13.97 -19.52 -19.64
CA GLU A 27 14.92 -19.78 -20.72
C GLU A 27 14.23 -19.72 -22.09
N ASP A 28 13.11 -20.43 -22.24
CA ASP A 28 12.37 -20.50 -23.50
C ASP A 28 11.27 -19.44 -23.58
N ASN A 29 11.36 -18.55 -24.56
CA ASN A 29 10.44 -17.44 -24.73
C ASN A 29 9.32 -17.75 -25.74
N GLU A 30 8.86 -18.99 -25.79
CA GLU A 30 7.74 -19.40 -26.63
C GLU A 30 6.51 -19.74 -25.78
N TRP A 31 5.38 -19.11 -26.14
CA TRP A 31 4.19 -19.05 -25.32
C TRP A 31 2.94 -19.30 -26.14
N THR A 32 1.93 -19.91 -25.51
CA THR A 32 0.60 -20.08 -26.07
C THR A 32 -0.45 -19.45 -25.16
N LEU A 33 -1.45 -18.81 -25.74
CA LEU A 33 -2.56 -18.25 -24.97
C LEU A 33 -3.51 -19.39 -24.59
N VAL A 34 -3.73 -19.59 -23.29
CA VAL A 34 -4.64 -20.62 -22.76
C VAL A 34 -6.02 -20.02 -22.52
N GLU A 35 -6.06 -18.90 -21.81
CA GLU A 35 -7.30 -18.24 -21.43
C GLU A 35 -7.07 -16.73 -21.34
N ALA A 36 -8.05 -15.95 -21.80
CA ALA A 36 -8.01 -14.51 -21.66
C ALA A 36 -9.23 -14.06 -20.85
N THR A 37 -8.96 -13.51 -19.66
CA THR A 37 -9.99 -12.91 -18.81
C THR A 37 -10.02 -11.40 -19.02
N TRP A 38 -10.86 -10.71 -18.24
CA TRP A 38 -10.92 -9.25 -18.30
C TRP A 38 -9.68 -8.58 -17.68
N SER A 39 -9.01 -9.20 -16.69
CA SER A 39 -7.84 -8.64 -15.99
C SER A 39 -6.53 -9.26 -16.42
N ASP A 40 -6.53 -10.56 -16.72
CA ASP A 40 -5.32 -11.36 -16.87
C ASP A 40 -5.40 -12.23 -18.13
N MET A 41 -4.24 -12.46 -18.73
CA MET A 41 -4.05 -13.45 -19.78
C MET A 41 -3.22 -14.60 -19.23
N LEU A 42 -3.81 -15.79 -19.24
CA LEU A 42 -3.16 -17.03 -18.86
C LEU A 42 -2.40 -17.57 -20.06
N VAL A 43 -1.08 -17.59 -19.95
CA VAL A 43 -0.18 -18.08 -20.99
C VAL A 43 0.56 -19.31 -20.50
N LYS A 44 0.79 -20.26 -21.41
CA LYS A 44 1.54 -21.48 -21.14
C LYS A 44 2.86 -21.43 -21.89
N ASN A 45 3.95 -21.69 -21.18
CA ASN A 45 5.26 -21.86 -21.79
C ASN A 45 5.28 -23.19 -22.56
N VAL A 46 5.72 -23.16 -23.82
CA VAL A 46 5.67 -24.34 -24.71
C VAL A 46 6.59 -25.44 -24.21
N ASP A 47 7.83 -25.10 -23.90
CA ASP A 47 8.88 -26.06 -23.54
C ASP A 47 8.86 -26.41 -22.04
N GLY A 48 8.69 -25.42 -21.18
CA GLY A 48 8.62 -25.60 -19.73
C GLY A 48 7.29 -26.15 -19.22
N GLY A 49 6.22 -26.09 -20.04
CA GLY A 49 4.91 -26.66 -19.72
C GLY A 49 4.13 -26.00 -18.58
N PHE A 50 4.70 -24.99 -17.92
CA PHE A 50 4.08 -24.25 -16.82
C PHE A 50 3.22 -23.08 -17.33
N GLN A 51 2.25 -22.68 -16.51
CA GLN A 51 1.29 -21.63 -16.82
C GLN A 51 1.49 -20.41 -15.95
N VAL A 52 1.24 -19.26 -16.53
CA VAL A 52 1.54 -17.97 -15.94
C VAL A 52 0.42 -16.99 -16.27
N ALA A 53 -0.19 -16.40 -15.24
CA ALA A 53 -1.16 -15.32 -15.42
C ALA A 53 -0.42 -13.97 -15.49
N ILE A 54 -0.58 -13.26 -16.60
CA ILE A 54 0.03 -11.95 -16.83
C ILE A 54 -1.09 -10.89 -16.90
N PRO A 55 -1.05 -9.85 -16.06
CA PRO A 55 -2.01 -8.75 -16.14
C PRO A 55 -2.05 -8.12 -17.52
N ARG A 56 -3.25 -7.89 -18.05
CA ARG A 56 -3.48 -7.31 -19.38
C ARG A 56 -2.85 -5.94 -19.56
N ALA A 57 -2.68 -5.17 -18.48
CA ALA A 57 -1.98 -3.89 -18.50
C ALA A 57 -0.51 -4.00 -18.95
N PHE A 58 0.08 -5.19 -18.85
CA PHE A 58 1.44 -5.46 -19.31
C PHE A 58 1.52 -5.90 -20.77
N PHE A 59 0.39 -6.19 -21.42
CA PHE A 59 0.35 -6.48 -22.86
C PHE A 59 0.32 -5.19 -23.66
N GLY A 60 1.26 -5.07 -24.58
CA GLY A 60 1.39 -4.00 -25.55
C GLY A 60 0.89 -4.42 -26.93
N GLN A 61 1.46 -3.79 -27.96
CA GLN A 61 1.11 -4.08 -29.35
C GLN A 61 1.60 -5.49 -29.75
N VAL A 62 0.77 -6.20 -30.52
CA VAL A 62 1.19 -7.41 -31.21
C VAL A 62 1.80 -6.97 -32.53
N SER A 63 3.09 -7.27 -32.72
CA SER A 63 3.74 -7.03 -34.00
C SER A 63 3.37 -8.16 -34.94
N GLU A 64 2.48 -7.89 -35.89
CA GLU A 64 2.26 -8.73 -37.04
C GLU A 64 3.35 -8.42 -38.07
N THR A 65 4.49 -9.05 -37.90
CA THR A 65 5.53 -9.07 -38.95
C THR A 65 5.46 -10.44 -39.59
N ASP A 66 5.63 -10.49 -40.92
CA ASP A 66 5.70 -11.66 -41.82
C ASP A 66 6.74 -12.76 -41.45
N LYS A 67 7.12 -12.84 -40.18
CA LYS A 67 8.13 -13.71 -39.56
C LYS A 67 7.47 -14.93 -38.92
N PRO A 68 8.20 -16.04 -38.73
CA PRO A 68 7.62 -17.31 -38.28
C PRO A 68 7.04 -17.31 -36.86
N VAL A 69 7.33 -16.31 -36.01
CA VAL A 69 6.85 -16.22 -34.62
C VAL A 69 6.27 -14.83 -34.35
N ARG A 70 5.01 -14.76 -33.87
CA ARG A 70 4.37 -13.49 -33.48
C ARG A 70 5.08 -12.92 -32.25
N ILE A 71 5.30 -11.61 -32.24
CA ILE A 71 5.90 -10.94 -31.08
C ILE A 71 4.84 -10.13 -30.36
N VAL A 72 4.66 -10.42 -29.08
CA VAL A 72 3.79 -9.67 -28.18
C VAL A 72 4.66 -8.71 -27.39
N GLY A 73 4.46 -7.40 -27.59
CA GLY A 73 5.13 -6.39 -26.80
C GLY A 73 4.69 -6.46 -25.34
N LEU A 74 5.63 -6.36 -24.41
CA LEU A 74 5.35 -6.09 -23.00
C LEU A 74 5.57 -4.60 -22.72
N THR A 75 4.66 -3.96 -21.99
CA THR A 75 4.79 -2.53 -21.64
C THR A 75 5.85 -2.27 -20.56
N GLN A 76 6.36 -3.34 -19.94
CA GLN A 76 7.28 -3.32 -18.82
C GLN A 76 8.07 -4.64 -18.77
N GLU A 77 9.31 -4.60 -18.30
CA GLU A 77 10.09 -5.80 -17.98
C GLU A 77 9.44 -6.61 -16.86
N LEU A 78 9.33 -7.91 -17.08
CA LEU A 78 8.70 -8.85 -16.18
C LEU A 78 9.69 -9.93 -15.75
N GLU A 79 9.62 -10.36 -14.49
CA GLU A 79 10.47 -11.40 -13.92
C GLU A 79 9.62 -12.49 -13.27
N TYR A 80 9.91 -13.74 -13.60
CA TYR A 80 9.26 -14.90 -13.02
C TYR A 80 9.89 -15.26 -11.66
N ARG A 81 9.08 -15.26 -10.60
CA ARG A 81 9.48 -15.66 -9.25
C ARG A 81 8.38 -16.47 -8.58
N MET A 82 8.71 -17.66 -8.11
CA MET A 82 7.84 -18.52 -7.29
C MET A 82 6.44 -18.75 -7.91
N GLY A 83 6.37 -19.04 -9.21
CA GLY A 83 5.08 -19.33 -9.87
C GLY A 83 4.31 -18.10 -10.35
N ALA A 84 4.82 -16.88 -10.14
CA ALA A 84 4.16 -15.64 -10.53
C ALA A 84 5.12 -14.68 -11.25
N VAL A 85 4.57 -13.75 -12.05
CA VAL A 85 5.36 -12.73 -12.73
C VAL A 85 5.28 -11.38 -12.02
N TRP A 86 6.42 -10.74 -11.89
CA TRP A 86 6.57 -9.50 -11.17
C TRP A 86 7.12 -8.39 -12.07
N PRO A 87 6.60 -7.17 -11.96
CA PRO A 87 7.24 -5.98 -12.50
C PRO A 87 8.69 -5.85 -12.04
N VAL A 88 9.63 -5.77 -12.97
CA VAL A 88 11.00 -5.39 -12.62
C VAL A 88 11.01 -3.90 -12.29
N ARG A 89 11.07 -3.57 -10.99
CA ARG A 89 11.29 -2.19 -10.54
C ARG A 89 12.78 -1.95 -10.34
N ARG A 90 13.40 -1.23 -11.27
CA ARG A 90 14.77 -0.74 -11.08
C ARG A 90 14.78 0.24 -9.90
N LYS A 91 15.46 -0.11 -8.81
CA LYS A 91 15.74 0.83 -7.72
C LYS A 91 16.73 1.87 -8.25
N VAL A 92 16.22 3.03 -8.65
CA VAL A 92 17.08 4.18 -8.93
C VAL A 92 17.53 4.72 -7.59
N LEU A 93 18.80 4.50 -7.25
CA LEU A 93 19.43 5.21 -6.16
C LEU A 93 19.69 6.63 -6.68
N GLU A 94 18.93 7.60 -6.18
CA GLU A 94 19.21 9.01 -6.40
C GLU A 94 20.60 9.29 -5.82
N MET A 95 21.56 9.62 -6.69
CA MET A 95 22.88 10.06 -6.22
C MET A 95 22.68 11.38 -5.48
N LYS A 96 22.91 11.37 -4.16
CA LYS A 96 23.00 12.62 -3.39
C LYS A 96 24.08 13.49 -4.04
N PRO A 97 23.81 14.79 -4.28
CA PRO A 97 24.81 15.68 -4.88
C PRO A 97 26.07 15.67 -4.02
N SER A 98 27.23 15.55 -4.69
CA SER A 98 28.53 15.50 -4.05
C SER A 98 28.77 16.78 -3.22
N PRO A 99 29.25 16.68 -1.97
CA PRO A 99 29.52 17.84 -1.12
C PRO A 99 30.61 18.78 -1.67
N LEU A 100 31.36 18.35 -2.68
CA LEU A 100 32.45 19.10 -3.31
C LEU A 100 31.99 20.31 -4.15
N MET A 101 30.68 20.51 -4.29
CA MET A 101 30.08 21.67 -4.98
C MET A 101 29.28 22.57 -4.02
N ARG A 102 29.60 22.55 -2.72
CA ARG A 102 29.19 23.64 -1.83
C ARG A 102 30.26 24.72 -1.91
N THR A 103 29.93 25.77 -2.66
CA THR A 103 30.66 27.03 -2.76
C THR A 103 31.25 27.40 -1.40
N ALA A 104 32.55 27.70 -1.41
CA ALA A 104 33.26 28.26 -0.27
C ALA A 104 32.56 29.55 0.17
N GLU A 105 31.80 29.47 1.25
CA GLU A 105 31.46 30.62 2.07
C GLU A 105 32.44 30.66 3.24
N GLU A 106 33.15 31.78 3.30
CA GLU A 106 34.21 32.10 4.24
C GLU A 106 33.73 31.95 5.69
N SER A 107 34.34 31.01 6.41
CA SER A 107 34.21 30.90 7.86
C SER A 107 35.07 31.98 8.53
N HIS A 108 34.45 33.09 8.93
CA HIS A 108 35.04 34.01 9.90
C HIS A 108 34.99 33.39 11.30
N SER A 109 36.14 32.96 11.81
CA SER A 109 36.37 32.70 13.23
C SER A 109 36.51 34.02 14.00
N PRO A 110 35.80 34.24 15.12
CA PRO A 110 36.25 35.21 16.11
C PRO A 110 37.24 34.55 17.09
N ALA A 111 38.40 35.20 17.25
CA ALA A 111 39.42 34.86 18.23
C ALA A 111 38.94 35.08 19.67
N PRO A 112 39.50 34.37 20.66
CA PRO A 112 39.14 34.55 22.07
C PRO A 112 39.90 35.75 22.67
N HIS A 113 39.16 36.67 23.30
CA HIS A 113 39.74 37.71 24.15
C HIS A 113 39.29 37.55 25.61
N GLY A 114 40.27 37.38 26.48
CA GLY A 114 40.54 38.39 27.52
C GLY A 114 39.65 38.42 28.75
N LEU A 115 40.22 37.91 29.84
CA LEU A 115 39.97 38.25 31.23
C LEU A 115 39.51 39.71 31.45
N SER A 116 38.38 39.93 32.14
CA SER A 116 38.12 41.19 32.83
C SER A 116 36.99 41.09 33.89
N ALA A 117 37.24 41.75 35.03
CA ALA A 117 36.34 42.17 36.12
C ALA A 117 35.76 41.05 37.00
N ILE A 118 36.19 40.80 38.24
CA ILE A 118 36.47 41.72 39.37
C ILE A 118 35.39 42.80 39.51
N THR A 119 34.25 42.44 40.09
CA THR A 119 33.48 43.32 40.97
C THR A 119 32.83 42.47 42.05
N GLY A 120 33.25 42.71 43.29
CA GLY A 120 32.62 42.13 44.48
C GLY A 120 31.20 42.67 44.64
N VAL A 121 30.27 41.77 44.95
CA VAL A 121 28.99 42.10 45.58
C VAL A 121 28.89 41.21 46.81
N THR A 122 29.13 41.80 47.97
CA THR A 122 28.76 41.21 49.25
C THR A 122 27.23 41.15 49.30
N SER A 123 26.69 39.95 49.41
CA SER A 123 25.29 39.75 49.80
C SER A 123 25.27 38.87 51.04
N ASP A 124 25.27 39.57 52.17
CA ASP A 124 24.86 39.03 53.46
C ASP A 124 23.34 38.76 53.40
N GLY A 125 22.89 37.62 53.93
CA GLY A 125 21.48 37.20 53.85
C GLY A 125 21.29 35.69 53.63
N THR A 126 21.82 34.89 54.54
CA THR A 126 21.78 33.41 54.51
C THR A 126 20.37 32.81 54.68
N GLU A 127 19.32 33.59 54.96
CA GLU A 127 17.99 33.03 55.24
C GLU A 127 17.02 32.91 54.05
N SER A 128 17.30 33.52 52.89
CA SER A 128 16.34 33.52 51.75
C SER A 128 16.60 32.43 50.70
N LYS A 129 17.77 31.77 50.71
CA LYS A 129 18.15 30.80 49.65
C LYS A 129 17.46 29.44 49.81
N ILE A 130 17.17 29.01 51.03
CA ILE A 130 16.51 27.73 51.32
C ILE A 130 15.02 27.78 50.94
N GLY A 131 14.31 28.86 51.28
CA GLY A 131 12.92 29.07 50.86
C GLY A 131 12.75 29.19 49.34
N LYS A 132 13.71 29.83 48.66
CA LYS A 132 13.70 29.95 47.20
C LYS A 132 13.99 28.61 46.50
N LEU A 133 14.86 27.77 47.06
CA LEU A 133 15.11 26.41 46.57
C LEU A 133 13.89 25.49 46.77
N ILE A 134 13.23 25.57 47.93
CA ILE A 134 12.01 24.79 48.22
C ILE A 134 10.84 25.23 47.34
N GLY A 135 10.70 26.55 47.09
CA GLY A 135 9.68 27.06 46.18
C GLY A 135 9.89 26.58 44.73
N VAL A 136 11.14 26.59 44.25
CA VAL A 136 11.47 26.13 42.89
C VAL A 136 11.24 24.63 42.73
N THR A 137 11.55 23.81 43.75
CA THR A 137 11.31 22.36 43.68
C THR A 137 9.82 22.02 43.68
N PHE A 138 9.01 22.71 44.48
CA PHE A 138 7.56 22.51 44.47
C PHE A 138 6.92 22.92 43.14
N VAL A 139 7.32 24.08 42.60
CA VAL A 139 6.81 24.54 41.29
C VAL A 139 7.24 23.57 40.17
N SER A 140 8.49 23.11 40.19
CA SER A 140 8.99 22.09 39.26
C SER A 140 8.16 20.80 39.33
N LEU A 141 7.87 20.31 40.54
CA LEU A 141 7.06 19.11 40.74
C LEU A 141 5.63 19.31 40.19
N VAL A 142 5.01 20.45 40.46
CA VAL A 142 3.67 20.76 39.96
C VAL A 142 3.66 20.85 38.43
N VAL A 143 4.67 21.48 37.82
CA VAL A 143 4.81 21.54 36.36
C VAL A 143 5.02 20.15 35.76
N LEU A 144 5.83 19.30 36.40
CA LEU A 144 6.06 17.93 35.95
C LEU A 144 4.77 17.10 36.02
N VAL A 145 4.03 17.20 37.13
CA VAL A 145 2.75 16.50 37.30
C VAL A 145 1.72 17.02 36.29
N ALA A 146 1.65 18.33 36.07
CA ALA A 146 0.77 18.92 35.06
C ALA A 146 1.15 18.50 33.64
N ALA A 147 2.46 18.38 33.34
CA ALA A 147 2.95 17.90 32.06
C ALA A 147 2.62 16.41 31.85
N ILE A 148 2.78 15.57 32.88
CA ILE A 148 2.38 14.15 32.84
C ILE A 148 0.87 14.04 32.67
N TRP A 149 0.08 14.83 33.40
CA TRP A 149 -1.37 14.84 33.27
C TRP A 149 -1.83 15.31 31.89
N ALA A 150 -1.20 16.35 31.35
CA ALA A 150 -1.43 16.82 29.99
C ALA A 150 -1.03 15.73 28.98
N LEU A 151 0.09 15.04 29.18
CA LEU A 151 0.48 13.92 28.33
C LEU A 151 -0.60 12.82 28.36
N ILE A 152 -1.08 12.42 29.54
CA ILE A 152 -2.12 11.37 29.65
C ILE A 152 -3.44 11.82 29.01
N LYS A 153 -3.85 13.09 29.18
CA LYS A 153 -5.12 13.60 28.69
C LYS A 153 -5.11 13.94 27.19
N PHE A 154 -3.99 14.46 26.68
CA PHE A 154 -3.84 14.88 25.28
C PHE A 154 -3.17 13.83 24.40
N THR A 155 -2.58 12.78 24.97
CA THR A 155 -2.28 11.58 24.18
C THR A 155 -3.64 10.96 23.89
N PRO A 156 -4.08 10.90 22.61
CA PRO A 156 -5.31 10.19 22.28
C PRO A 156 -5.19 8.79 22.86
N GLU A 157 -6.25 8.26 23.47
CA GLU A 157 -6.29 6.86 23.87
C GLU A 157 -6.01 6.02 22.62
N THR A 158 -4.74 5.72 22.36
CA THR A 158 -4.33 4.55 21.63
C THR A 158 -4.66 3.43 22.58
N LYS A 159 -5.96 3.13 22.70
CA LYS A 159 -6.37 1.80 23.12
C LYS A 159 -5.54 0.92 22.21
N PRO A 160 -4.57 0.14 22.72
CA PRO A 160 -4.08 -0.96 21.93
C PRO A 160 -5.32 -1.86 21.85
N THR A 161 -6.16 -1.62 20.85
CA THR A 161 -7.23 -2.51 20.49
C THR A 161 -6.47 -3.76 20.15
N PHE A 162 -6.40 -4.66 21.14
CA PHE A 162 -5.78 -5.95 21.00
C PHE A 162 -6.71 -6.66 20.02
N VAL A 163 -6.44 -6.45 18.72
CA VAL A 163 -7.10 -7.15 17.64
C VAL A 163 -6.56 -8.56 17.75
N ALA A 164 -7.11 -9.33 18.70
CA ALA A 164 -6.95 -10.77 18.75
C ALA A 164 -7.46 -11.25 17.40
N LYS A 165 -6.54 -11.46 16.44
CA LYS A 165 -6.75 -11.79 15.02
C LYS A 165 -8.22 -12.09 14.71
N ASP A 166 -9.04 -11.06 14.60
CA ASP A 166 -10.46 -11.26 14.36
C ASP A 166 -10.57 -11.62 12.88
N GLN A 167 -10.72 -12.92 12.63
CA GLN A 167 -10.80 -13.50 11.31
C GLN A 167 -12.25 -13.88 10.96
N THR A 168 -13.25 -13.32 11.65
CA THR A 168 -14.67 -13.58 11.34
C THR A 168 -15.01 -13.23 9.88
N TYR A 169 -14.23 -12.35 9.24
CA TYR A 169 -14.33 -12.07 7.80
C TYR A 169 -14.09 -13.29 6.89
N LEU A 170 -13.46 -14.36 7.38
CA LEU A 170 -13.25 -15.61 6.62
C LEU A 170 -14.55 -16.40 6.42
N GLU A 171 -15.58 -16.12 7.22
CA GLU A 171 -16.93 -16.69 7.02
C GLU A 171 -17.68 -16.05 5.84
N LEU A 172 -17.12 -14.97 5.28
CA LEU A 172 -17.67 -14.31 4.11
C LEU A 172 -17.23 -15.01 2.83
N THR A 173 -18.20 -15.12 1.93
CA THR A 173 -18.11 -15.79 0.65
C THR A 173 -18.54 -14.82 -0.46
N ARG A 174 -18.23 -15.15 -1.71
CA ARG A 174 -18.60 -14.34 -2.89
C ARG A 174 -20.09 -14.05 -3.03
N GLU A 175 -20.97 -14.84 -2.41
CA GLU A 175 -22.42 -14.64 -2.50
C GLU A 175 -22.95 -13.67 -1.44
N ASP A 176 -22.12 -13.30 -0.46
CA ASP A 176 -22.54 -12.42 0.62
C ASP A 176 -22.68 -10.97 0.12
N ASP A 177 -23.87 -10.43 0.30
CA ASP A 177 -24.20 -9.03 0.08
C ASP A 177 -24.10 -8.23 1.39
N TYR A 178 -24.45 -6.94 1.34
CA TYR A 178 -24.47 -6.08 2.53
C TYR A 178 -25.28 -6.67 3.68
N GLY A 179 -26.49 -7.19 3.41
CA GLY A 179 -27.35 -7.74 4.45
C GLY A 179 -26.72 -8.96 5.13
N SER A 180 -26.07 -9.81 4.33
CA SER A 180 -25.38 -11.00 4.80
C SER A 180 -24.14 -10.66 5.62
N VAL A 181 -23.38 -9.63 5.21
CA VAL A 181 -22.24 -9.10 5.98
C VAL A 181 -22.70 -8.56 7.34
N VAL A 182 -23.77 -7.74 7.37
CA VAL A 182 -24.30 -7.20 8.62
C VAL A 182 -24.81 -8.30 9.55
N ARG A 183 -25.45 -9.34 9.00
CA ARG A 183 -25.91 -10.49 9.80
C ARG A 183 -24.77 -11.28 10.42
N LYS A 184 -23.64 -11.45 9.71
CA LYS A 184 -22.48 -12.24 10.17
C LYS A 184 -21.54 -11.44 11.07
N LEU A 185 -21.23 -10.19 10.69
CA LEU A 185 -20.21 -9.36 11.35
C LEU A 185 -20.78 -8.25 12.24
N GLY A 186 -22.08 -7.99 12.16
CA GLY A 186 -22.73 -6.86 12.82
C GLY A 186 -22.68 -5.56 12.01
N GLN A 187 -23.14 -4.47 12.63
CA GLN A 187 -23.21 -3.17 11.99
C GLN A 187 -21.80 -2.58 11.77
N PRO A 188 -21.45 -2.15 10.55
CA PRO A 188 -20.17 -1.48 10.32
C PRO A 188 -20.11 -0.12 11.03
N SER A 189 -18.92 0.28 11.45
CA SER A 189 -18.66 1.58 12.07
C SER A 189 -18.78 2.75 11.07
N ASP A 190 -18.52 2.50 9.79
CA ASP A 190 -18.62 3.47 8.71
C ASP A 190 -18.93 2.74 7.40
N ASP A 191 -19.67 3.39 6.52
CA ASP A 191 -20.18 2.81 5.27
C ASP A 191 -20.06 3.83 4.15
N LYS A 192 -19.23 3.50 3.16
CA LYS A 192 -18.91 4.42 2.07
C LYS A 192 -19.05 3.75 0.72
N TRP A 193 -19.61 4.50 -0.22
CA TRP A 193 -19.56 4.18 -1.64
C TRP A 193 -18.45 4.98 -2.31
N LYS A 194 -17.72 4.33 -3.23
CA LYS A 194 -16.84 5.02 -4.17
C LYS A 194 -17.72 5.78 -5.16
N SER A 195 -17.36 7.02 -5.50
CA SER A 195 -18.13 7.91 -6.39
C SER A 195 -18.60 7.23 -7.69
N GLU A 196 -19.78 7.61 -8.19
CA GLU A 196 -20.46 6.98 -9.36
C GLU A 196 -19.73 7.09 -10.71
N ALA A 197 -18.53 7.65 -10.75
CA ALA A 197 -17.76 7.92 -11.96
C ALA A 197 -17.13 6.67 -12.62
N GLY A 198 -17.65 5.46 -12.37
CA GLY A 198 -17.11 4.22 -12.92
C GLY A 198 -18.17 3.16 -13.19
N GLU A 199 -17.89 2.27 -14.14
CA GLU A 199 -18.72 1.11 -14.49
C GLU A 199 -18.89 0.11 -13.33
N LEU A 200 -17.94 0.11 -12.39
CA LEU A 200 -17.97 -0.73 -11.19
C LEU A 200 -18.19 0.12 -9.94
N GLN A 201 -19.19 -0.27 -9.17
CA GLN A 201 -19.52 0.32 -7.89
C GLN A 201 -18.77 -0.42 -6.79
N TYR A 202 -18.07 0.32 -5.94
CA TYR A 202 -17.38 -0.21 -4.77
C TYR A 202 -18.02 0.33 -3.49
N ARG A 203 -18.22 -0.54 -2.51
CA ARG A 203 -18.65 -0.18 -1.16
C ARG A 203 -17.62 -0.66 -0.16
N ALA A 204 -17.20 0.22 0.75
CA ALA A 204 -16.31 -0.12 1.85
C ALA A 204 -17.09 -0.03 3.16
N LEU A 205 -17.11 -1.13 3.91
CA LEU A 205 -17.73 -1.25 5.23
C LEU A 205 -16.62 -1.35 6.26
N TYR A 206 -16.43 -0.31 7.06
CA TYR A 206 -15.32 -0.23 8.01
C TYR A 206 -15.72 -0.83 9.35
N PHE A 207 -14.89 -1.72 9.86
CA PHE A 207 -14.98 -2.25 11.22
C PHE A 207 -13.74 -1.77 11.98
N LYS A 208 -13.74 -0.50 12.39
CA LYS A 208 -12.57 0.16 12.99
C LYS A 208 -12.10 -0.55 14.25
N ASP A 209 -13.04 -1.00 15.07
CA ASP A 209 -12.77 -1.76 16.30
C ASP A 209 -12.16 -3.15 16.05
N ARG A 210 -12.34 -3.69 14.83
CA ARG A 210 -11.80 -4.99 14.41
C ARG A 210 -10.56 -4.85 13.54
N GLY A 211 -10.17 -3.63 13.17
CA GLY A 211 -8.96 -3.34 12.41
C GLY A 211 -9.02 -3.70 10.91
N TYR A 212 -10.21 -3.89 10.34
CA TYR A 212 -10.37 -4.18 8.91
C TYR A 212 -11.59 -3.49 8.28
N ALA A 213 -11.61 -3.45 6.96
CA ALA A 213 -12.73 -3.02 6.15
C ALA A 213 -13.13 -4.12 5.17
N ILE A 214 -14.43 -4.33 5.02
CA ILE A 214 -15.00 -5.27 4.06
C ILE A 214 -15.32 -4.53 2.76
N ILE A 215 -14.91 -5.09 1.63
CA ILE A 215 -15.14 -4.49 0.32
C ILE A 215 -16.21 -5.30 -0.42
N LEU A 216 -17.26 -4.59 -0.86
CA LEU A 216 -18.25 -5.10 -1.79
C LEU A 216 -18.05 -4.44 -3.15
N MET A 217 -18.30 -5.20 -4.22
CA MET A 217 -18.22 -4.71 -5.60
C MET A 217 -19.33 -5.30 -6.46
N GLY A 218 -19.85 -4.50 -7.39
CA GLY A 218 -20.79 -4.95 -8.43
C GLY A 218 -20.94 -3.90 -9.52
N GLU A 219 -21.61 -4.26 -10.62
CA GLU A 219 -21.94 -3.33 -11.71
C GLU A 219 -22.89 -2.21 -11.22
N LYS A 220 -23.81 -2.59 -10.33
CA LYS A 220 -24.76 -1.69 -9.67
C LYS A 220 -24.68 -1.83 -8.16
N ARG A 221 -25.14 -0.81 -7.43
CA ARG A 221 -25.09 -0.77 -5.96
C ARG A 221 -25.88 -1.91 -5.28
N ASP A 222 -27.00 -2.33 -5.87
CA ASP A 222 -27.84 -3.43 -5.40
C ASP A 222 -27.21 -4.82 -5.67
N THR A 223 -26.43 -4.93 -6.73
CA THR A 223 -25.69 -6.15 -7.10
C THR A 223 -24.34 -6.31 -6.39
N ALA A 224 -23.96 -5.38 -5.49
CA ALA A 224 -22.67 -5.43 -4.84
C ALA A 224 -22.52 -6.67 -3.95
N ARG A 225 -21.43 -7.41 -4.13
CA ARG A 225 -21.10 -8.65 -3.41
C ARG A 225 -19.69 -8.62 -2.84
N TYR A 226 -19.46 -9.44 -1.84
CA TYR A 226 -18.19 -9.53 -1.15
C TYR A 226 -17.06 -9.97 -2.09
N ILE A 227 -16.00 -9.18 -2.11
CA ILE A 227 -14.79 -9.47 -2.89
C ILE A 227 -13.54 -9.58 -2.02
N GLY A 228 -13.56 -9.13 -0.78
CA GLY A 228 -12.44 -9.32 0.14
C GLY A 228 -12.39 -8.34 1.29
N ALA A 229 -11.34 -8.44 2.09
CA ALA A 229 -11.11 -7.60 3.26
C ALA A 229 -9.78 -6.85 3.18
N MET A 230 -9.80 -5.60 3.63
CA MET A 230 -8.65 -4.70 3.72
C MET A 230 -8.27 -4.49 5.18
N GLY A 231 -7.01 -4.71 5.55
CA GLY A 231 -6.48 -4.40 6.86
C GLY A 231 -6.25 -2.90 7.04
N LEU A 232 -6.69 -2.35 8.17
CA LEU A 232 -6.56 -0.93 8.52
C LEU A 232 -5.31 -0.62 9.36
N GLY A 233 -4.52 -1.63 9.74
CA GLY A 233 -3.33 -1.49 10.59
C GLY A 233 -3.65 -1.00 12.01
N PRO A 234 -2.66 -0.96 12.92
CA PRO A 234 -2.87 -0.53 14.31
C PRO A 234 -3.36 0.92 14.42
N ASP A 235 -2.91 1.78 13.51
CA ASP A 235 -3.23 3.22 13.49
C ASP A 235 -4.51 3.54 12.71
N GLY A 236 -5.24 2.55 12.19
CA GLY A 236 -6.43 2.73 11.34
C GLY A 236 -6.15 3.35 9.95
N LYS A 237 -4.86 3.54 9.63
CA LYS A 237 -4.36 4.17 8.40
C LYS A 237 -3.86 3.18 7.35
N GLY A 238 -3.61 1.93 7.74
CA GLY A 238 -3.25 0.85 6.83
C GLY A 238 -4.31 0.61 5.76
N TRP A 239 -3.88 0.09 4.62
CA TRP A 239 -4.76 -0.26 3.51
C TRP A 239 -4.11 -1.34 2.66
N SER A 240 -4.23 -2.58 3.10
CA SER A 240 -3.65 -3.74 2.42
C SER A 240 -4.64 -4.90 2.39
N PRO A 241 -4.74 -5.67 1.29
CA PRO A 241 -5.59 -6.85 1.26
C PRO A 241 -5.14 -7.88 2.30
N ILE A 242 -6.07 -8.33 3.14
CA ILE A 242 -5.83 -9.40 4.13
C ILE A 242 -6.62 -10.68 3.79
N HIS A 243 -7.67 -10.55 2.98
CA HIS A 243 -8.43 -11.67 2.44
C HIS A 243 -8.97 -11.32 1.05
N SER A 244 -9.02 -12.32 0.18
CA SER A 244 -9.53 -12.22 -1.19
C SER A 244 -10.28 -13.50 -1.52
N ILE A 245 -11.34 -13.37 -2.29
CA ILE A 245 -12.01 -14.52 -2.89
C ILE A 245 -11.16 -15.13 -4.00
N GLU A 246 -11.00 -16.44 -3.95
CA GLU A 246 -10.49 -17.28 -5.04
C GLU A 246 -11.64 -17.79 -5.91
N PHE A 247 -11.39 -17.86 -7.21
CA PHE A 247 -12.30 -18.40 -8.21
C PHE A 247 -11.77 -19.73 -8.74
N ALA A 248 -12.65 -20.47 -9.44
CA ALA A 248 -12.23 -21.64 -10.20
C ALA A 248 -11.07 -21.26 -11.15
N ARG A 249 -10.11 -22.19 -11.31
CA ARG A 249 -8.89 -22.02 -12.12
C ARG A 249 -7.85 -21.04 -11.56
N GLY A 250 -7.92 -20.70 -10.26
CA GLY A 250 -6.86 -19.96 -9.56
C GLY A 250 -6.88 -18.44 -9.75
N ALA A 251 -7.92 -17.89 -10.40
CA ALA A 251 -8.13 -16.45 -10.43
C ALA A 251 -8.52 -15.94 -9.03
N SER A 252 -8.11 -14.72 -8.66
CA SER A 252 -8.47 -14.15 -7.36
C SER A 252 -8.76 -12.65 -7.46
N THR A 253 -9.55 -12.18 -6.50
CA THR A 253 -9.83 -10.74 -6.31
C THR A 253 -8.65 -9.97 -5.70
N PHE A 254 -7.55 -10.65 -5.36
CA PHE A 254 -6.41 -10.06 -4.66
C PHE A 254 -5.79 -8.86 -5.40
N SER A 255 -5.56 -9.00 -6.71
CA SER A 255 -4.99 -7.94 -7.55
C SER A 255 -5.88 -6.69 -7.59
N LEU A 256 -7.21 -6.88 -7.60
CA LEU A 256 -8.18 -5.79 -7.59
C LEU A 256 -8.20 -5.06 -6.25
N LEU A 257 -8.17 -5.79 -5.14
CA LEU A 257 -8.09 -5.19 -3.80
C LEU A 257 -6.78 -4.42 -3.60
N LYS A 258 -5.68 -4.90 -4.18
CA LYS A 258 -4.37 -4.27 -4.08
C LYS A 258 -4.29 -2.94 -4.85
N SER A 259 -5.01 -2.80 -5.97
CA SER A 259 -5.07 -1.57 -6.75
C SER A 259 -6.13 -0.59 -6.25
N LEU A 260 -7.07 -1.05 -5.42
CA LEU A 260 -8.13 -0.22 -4.86
C LEU A 260 -7.57 0.82 -3.90
N GLN A 261 -7.68 2.10 -4.27
CA GLN A 261 -7.37 3.21 -3.36
C GLN A 261 -8.46 3.35 -2.30
N ARG A 262 -8.07 3.83 -1.11
CA ARG A 262 -9.00 4.14 -0.01
C ARG A 262 -9.91 5.32 -0.38
N PHE A 263 -11.17 5.27 0.04
CA PHE A 263 -12.19 6.33 -0.15
C PHE A 263 -12.98 6.60 1.15
#